data_AF-A0A061FAY1-F1
#
_entry.id   AF-A0A061FAY1-F1
#
_cell.length_a   1.000
_cell.length_b   1.000
_cell.length_c   1.000
_cell.angle_alpha   90.00
_cell.angle_beta   90.00
_cell.angle_gamma   90.00
#
_symmetry.space_group_name_H-M   'P 1'
#
loop_
_entity.id
_entity.type
_entity.pdbx_description
1 polymer ?
#
loop_
_entity_poly.entity_id
_entity_poly.type
_entity_poly.pdbx_seq_one_letter_code
_entity_poly.pdbx_strand_id
1 'polypeptide(L)'
;MLSVIQKSPSSASLGLDEEAYLLKVPHQLRQVNESAYEPQLISIGPYHQGKQHLIEMELYKNRCLQKILKRESKHRCYEAVDFKRARKWYSPSFLNDIEAKFQEIMLVDGCFIVELLRQMVTGEYDDPIFKKEWVQNALLGDLLLFENQLPFFVLVGLYHVIKDPTDGKDFACQAFSVLSDFLPGPGTWKENPPTIKDTDNIKDLLSLLHDNWSPSPQGIRRHQDYYRTKDEKAKAGEEAREKVA
;
A
#
# COMPACT_ATOMS: atom_id res chain seq x y z
N MET A 1 -1.18 56.59 -23.67
CA MET A 1 -2.27 55.60 -23.68
C MET A 1 -1.79 54.33 -24.38
N LEU A 2 -1.20 53.41 -23.63
CA LEU A 2 -0.96 52.04 -24.07
C LEU A 2 -1.45 51.14 -22.92
N SER A 3 -2.67 50.60 -23.06
CA SER A 3 -3.20 49.50 -22.26
C SER A 3 -2.87 48.20 -23.01
N VAL A 4 -2.08 47.27 -22.47
CA VAL A 4 -2.49 46.22 -21.52
C VAL A 4 -3.78 45.52 -21.96
N ILE A 5 -3.66 44.28 -22.46
CA ILE A 5 -4.23 43.06 -21.87
C ILE A 5 -3.54 41.87 -22.54
N GLN A 6 -2.74 41.15 -21.73
CA GLN A 6 -2.26 39.80 -22.03
C GLN A 6 -3.48 38.88 -22.17
N LYS A 7 -3.58 38.17 -23.29
CA LYS A 7 -4.40 36.95 -23.34
C LYS A 7 -3.71 35.88 -22.51
N SER A 8 -4.34 35.49 -21.41
CA SER A 8 -4.01 34.32 -20.62
C SER A 8 -3.93 33.09 -21.53
N PRO A 9 -2.95 32.18 -21.38
CA PRO A 9 -3.01 30.89 -22.03
C PRO A 9 -4.21 30.13 -21.47
N SER A 10 -5.12 29.76 -22.36
CA SER A 10 -6.19 28.79 -22.11
C SER A 10 -5.59 27.59 -21.39
N SER A 11 -6.11 27.29 -20.20
CA SER A 11 -5.79 26.08 -19.45
C SER A 11 -6.16 24.87 -20.31
N ALA A 12 -5.16 24.28 -20.95
CA ALA A 12 -5.26 22.91 -21.42
C ALA A 12 -5.51 22.07 -20.17
N SER A 13 -6.76 21.64 -20.00
CA SER A 13 -7.12 20.61 -19.03
C SER A 13 -6.27 19.39 -19.33
N LEU A 14 -5.27 19.14 -18.50
CA LEU A 14 -4.65 17.82 -18.38
C LEU A 14 -5.80 16.85 -18.15
N GLY A 15 -6.07 16.00 -19.14
CA GLY A 15 -7.08 14.94 -19.05
C GLY A 15 -6.68 13.92 -18.00
N LEU A 16 -6.87 14.27 -16.72
CA LEU A 16 -6.96 13.32 -15.62
C LEU A 16 -8.34 12.66 -15.73
N ASP A 17 -8.49 11.76 -16.70
CA ASP A 17 -9.59 10.80 -16.72
C ASP A 17 -9.45 9.88 -15.49
N GLU A 18 -10.53 9.72 -14.72
CA GLU A 18 -10.75 8.81 -13.58
C GLU A 18 -9.52 8.49 -12.68
N GLU A 19 -9.49 9.12 -11.49
CA GLU A 19 -8.42 9.10 -10.48
C GLU A 19 -7.68 7.76 -10.31
N ALA A 20 -6.50 7.63 -10.93
CA ALA A 20 -5.54 6.59 -10.57
C ALA A 20 -5.13 6.77 -9.09
N TYR A 21 -5.25 5.69 -8.30
CA TYR A 21 -5.00 5.71 -6.86
C TYR A 21 -3.59 5.28 -6.46
N LEU A 22 -3.05 4.25 -7.12
CA LEU A 22 -1.71 3.71 -6.89
C LEU A 22 -0.75 4.40 -7.83
N LEU A 23 -0.25 5.58 -7.45
CA LEU A 23 0.67 6.39 -8.26
C LEU A 23 2.13 6.06 -7.95
N LYS A 24 3.04 6.43 -8.88
CA LYS A 24 4.47 6.45 -8.57
C LYS A 24 4.82 7.71 -7.79
N VAL A 25 5.83 7.61 -6.94
CA VAL A 25 6.40 8.75 -6.24
C VAL A 25 6.98 9.71 -7.28
N PRO A 26 6.63 11.00 -7.22
CA PRO A 26 7.22 12.01 -8.09
C PRO A 26 8.74 11.94 -8.06
N HIS A 27 9.36 12.03 -9.23
CA HIS A 27 10.80 11.89 -9.39
C HIS A 27 11.60 12.81 -8.46
N GLN A 28 11.13 14.04 -8.25
CA GLN A 28 11.79 15.00 -7.35
C GLN A 28 11.84 14.52 -5.90
N LEU A 29 10.80 13.84 -5.41
CA LEU A 29 10.78 13.27 -4.05
C LEU A 29 11.68 12.03 -3.97
N ARG A 30 11.62 11.18 -5.01
CA ARG A 30 12.47 9.99 -5.10
C ARG A 30 13.96 10.34 -5.10
N GLN A 31 14.36 11.44 -5.76
CA GLN A 31 15.75 11.89 -5.79
C GLN A 31 16.33 12.28 -4.42
N VAL A 32 15.48 12.65 -3.45
CA VAL A 32 15.95 12.99 -2.10
C VAL A 32 16.45 11.74 -1.36
N ASN A 33 15.74 10.62 -1.52
CA ASN A 33 16.15 9.34 -0.97
C ASN A 33 15.53 8.20 -1.80
N GLU A 34 16.28 7.70 -2.77
CA GLU A 34 15.79 6.65 -3.67
C GLU A 34 15.52 5.33 -2.92
N SER A 35 16.38 5.00 -1.96
CA SER A 35 16.27 3.77 -1.17
C SER A 35 15.00 3.69 -0.31
N ALA A 36 14.38 4.84 0.03
CA ALA A 36 13.12 4.86 0.78
C ALA A 36 11.90 4.41 -0.03
N TYR A 37 12.03 4.32 -1.35
CA TYR A 37 10.97 3.93 -2.27
C TYR A 37 11.35 2.70 -3.10
N GLU A 38 12.41 2.00 -2.70
CA GLU A 38 12.97 0.87 -3.41
C GLU A 38 12.77 -0.40 -2.57
N PRO A 39 12.02 -1.40 -3.06
CA PRO A 39 11.89 -2.67 -2.37
C PRO A 39 13.24 -3.36 -2.25
N GLN A 40 13.46 -4.01 -1.11
CA GLN A 40 14.73 -4.63 -0.76
C GLN A 40 14.75 -6.12 -1.08
N LEU A 41 13.62 -6.80 -0.95
CA LEU A 41 13.49 -8.23 -1.05
C LEU A 41 12.45 -8.66 -2.08
N ILE A 42 11.29 -8.00 -2.14
CA ILE A 42 10.18 -8.42 -3.01
C ILE A 42 9.50 -7.26 -3.75
N SER A 43 9.33 -7.45 -5.06
CA SER A 43 8.43 -6.62 -5.87
C SER A 43 7.00 -7.12 -5.74
N ILE A 44 6.08 -6.19 -5.53
CA ILE A 44 4.64 -6.38 -5.51
C ILE A 44 4.00 -5.36 -6.44
N GLY A 45 3.11 -5.85 -7.29
CA GLY A 45 2.46 -5.04 -8.29
C GLY A 45 3.42 -4.63 -9.42
N PRO A 46 2.96 -3.71 -10.27
CA PRO A 46 3.60 -3.43 -11.55
C PRO A 46 4.93 -2.65 -11.46
N TYR A 47 5.09 -1.75 -10.48
CA TYR A 47 6.10 -0.68 -10.59
C TYR A 47 7.55 -1.10 -10.39
N HIS A 48 7.80 -2.25 -9.77
CA HIS A 48 9.15 -2.75 -9.45
C HIS A 48 9.47 -4.09 -10.13
N GLN A 49 8.62 -4.51 -11.07
CA GLN A 49 8.77 -5.73 -11.86
C GLN A 49 10.13 -5.80 -12.59
N GLY A 50 10.73 -6.98 -12.59
CA GLY A 50 11.91 -7.31 -13.40
C GLY A 50 13.24 -6.77 -12.88
N LYS A 51 13.27 -6.19 -11.68
CA LYS A 51 14.52 -5.75 -11.05
C LYS A 51 15.37 -6.95 -10.64
N GLN A 52 16.64 -6.92 -11.03
CA GLN A 52 17.56 -8.06 -10.88
C GLN A 52 17.73 -8.49 -9.42
N HIS A 53 17.79 -7.55 -8.48
CA HIS A 53 17.98 -7.88 -7.06
C HIS A 53 16.73 -8.47 -6.39
N LEU A 54 15.57 -8.47 -7.07
CA LEU A 54 14.29 -8.99 -6.54
C LEU A 54 13.89 -10.34 -7.17
N ILE A 55 14.65 -10.82 -8.16
CA ILE A 55 14.27 -11.98 -8.97
C ILE A 55 14.19 -13.28 -8.16
N GLU A 56 14.97 -13.40 -7.09
CA GLU A 56 14.95 -14.60 -6.25
C GLU A 56 13.57 -14.81 -5.61
N MET A 57 12.92 -13.71 -5.19
CA MET A 57 11.59 -13.78 -4.58
C MET A 57 10.48 -14.11 -5.57
N GLU A 58 10.67 -13.87 -6.87
CA GLU A 58 9.74 -14.31 -7.92
C GLU A 58 9.59 -15.84 -7.94
N LEU A 59 10.66 -16.59 -7.61
CA LEU A 59 10.59 -18.06 -7.53
C LEU A 59 9.66 -18.50 -6.41
N TYR A 60 9.69 -17.81 -5.26
CA TYR A 60 8.84 -18.14 -4.11
C TYR A 60 7.39 -17.75 -4.37
N LYS A 61 7.13 -16.60 -4.99
CA LYS A 61 5.77 -16.22 -5.42
C LYS A 61 5.17 -17.24 -6.38
N ASN A 62 5.95 -17.69 -7.37
CA ASN A 62 5.50 -18.73 -8.30
C ASN A 62 5.23 -20.06 -7.61
N ARG A 63 6.11 -20.51 -6.69
CA ARG A 63 5.86 -21.73 -5.90
C ARG A 63 4.59 -21.63 -5.06
N CYS A 64 4.34 -20.47 -4.46
CA CYS A 64 3.11 -20.18 -3.72
C CYS A 64 1.88 -20.33 -4.62
N LEU A 65 1.87 -19.67 -5.78
CA LEU A 65 0.77 -19.79 -6.74
C LEU A 65 0.56 -21.24 -7.18
N GLN A 66 1.62 -21.99 -7.48
CA GLN A 66 1.51 -23.40 -7.87
C GLN A 66 0.89 -24.28 -6.77
N LYS A 67 1.13 -23.97 -5.48
CA LYS A 67 0.48 -24.67 -4.37
C LYS A 67 -1.01 -24.35 -4.27
N ILE A 68 -1.37 -23.08 -4.43
CA ILE A 68 -2.77 -22.64 -4.44
C ILE A 68 -3.50 -23.30 -5.61
N LEU A 69 -2.92 -23.28 -6.81
CA LEU A 69 -3.52 -23.87 -8.02
C LEU A 69 -3.64 -25.41 -8.00
N LYS A 70 -3.03 -26.09 -7.02
CA LYS A 70 -3.26 -27.53 -6.78
C LYS A 70 -4.52 -27.79 -5.95
N ARG A 71 -4.96 -26.81 -5.17
CA ARG A 71 -6.13 -26.89 -4.27
C ARG A 71 -7.33 -26.20 -4.90
N GLU A 72 -7.07 -25.10 -5.61
CA GLU A 72 -8.06 -24.22 -6.22
C GLU A 72 -7.87 -24.14 -7.73
N SER A 73 -8.96 -23.87 -8.45
CA SER A 73 -8.86 -23.71 -9.91
C SER A 73 -8.33 -22.34 -10.28
N LYS A 74 -7.47 -22.29 -11.31
CA LYS A 74 -7.00 -21.02 -11.90
C LYS A 74 -8.18 -20.14 -12.30
N HIS A 75 -9.25 -20.74 -12.85
CA HIS A 75 -10.47 -20.03 -13.24
C HIS A 75 -11.10 -19.25 -12.08
N ARG A 76 -11.25 -19.87 -10.90
CA ARG A 76 -11.80 -19.19 -9.71
C ARG A 76 -10.97 -18.01 -9.27
N CYS A 77 -9.63 -18.12 -9.33
CA CYS A 77 -8.75 -17.01 -9.00
C CYS A 77 -8.92 -15.84 -9.98
N TYR A 78 -9.09 -16.13 -11.28
CA TYR A 78 -9.34 -15.10 -12.29
C TYR A 78 -10.71 -14.43 -12.11
N GLU A 79 -11.76 -15.20 -11.85
CA GLU A 79 -13.11 -14.66 -11.63
C GLU A 79 -13.22 -13.81 -10.36
N ALA A 80 -12.38 -14.08 -9.36
CA ALA A 80 -12.37 -13.33 -8.12
C ALA A 80 -11.75 -11.93 -8.24
N VAL A 81 -11.14 -11.59 -9.38
CA VAL A 81 -10.40 -10.34 -9.56
C VAL A 81 -10.97 -9.53 -10.74
N ASP A 82 -11.45 -8.32 -10.45
CA ASP A 82 -11.79 -7.34 -11.49
C ASP A 82 -10.52 -6.64 -12.00
N PHE A 83 -9.86 -7.26 -12.98
CA PHE A 83 -8.62 -6.75 -13.56
C PHE A 83 -8.79 -5.41 -14.27
N LYS A 84 -9.97 -5.15 -14.85
CA LYS A 84 -10.23 -3.88 -15.54
C LYS A 84 -10.30 -2.73 -14.53
N ARG A 85 -11.00 -2.94 -13.42
CA ARG A 85 -11.00 -2.00 -12.29
C ARG A 85 -9.60 -1.82 -11.70
N ALA A 86 -8.88 -2.93 -11.47
CA ALA A 86 -7.52 -2.88 -10.91
C ALA A 86 -6.59 -2.09 -11.83
N ARG A 87 -6.74 -2.22 -13.15
CA ARG A 87 -5.87 -1.52 -14.11
C ARG A 87 -6.02 -0.01 -14.05
N LYS A 88 -7.23 0.49 -13.81
CA LYS A 88 -7.52 1.93 -13.67
C LYS A 88 -6.86 2.56 -12.45
N TRP A 89 -6.52 1.77 -11.43
CA TRP A 89 -5.89 2.28 -10.22
C TRP A 89 -4.44 2.67 -10.42
N TYR A 90 -3.78 2.15 -11.46
CA TYR A 90 -2.39 2.45 -11.77
C TYR A 90 -2.27 3.55 -12.82
N SER A 91 -1.13 4.25 -12.83
CA SER A 91 -0.87 5.30 -13.82
C SER A 91 -1.02 4.79 -15.26
N PRO A 92 -1.70 5.55 -16.15
CA PRO A 92 -1.80 5.22 -17.56
C PRO A 92 -0.43 5.14 -18.25
N SER A 93 0.56 5.88 -17.77
CA SER A 93 1.93 5.87 -18.33
C SER A 93 2.63 4.51 -18.23
N PHE A 94 2.12 3.60 -17.39
CA PHE A 94 2.61 2.22 -17.26
C PHE A 94 2.05 1.29 -18.38
N LEU A 95 1.16 1.76 -19.25
CA LEU A 95 0.36 0.96 -20.20
C LEU A 95 1.06 0.46 -21.48
N ASN A 96 2.39 0.26 -21.48
CA ASN A 96 3.01 -0.49 -22.59
C ASN A 96 3.01 -2.01 -22.34
N ASP A 97 2.54 -2.47 -21.17
CA ASP A 97 2.51 -3.89 -20.82
C ASP A 97 1.31 -4.62 -21.44
N ILE A 98 1.57 -5.86 -21.88
CA ILE A 98 0.58 -6.83 -22.35
C ILE A 98 -0.42 -7.10 -21.21
N GLU A 99 -1.73 -6.96 -21.46
CA GLU A 99 -2.79 -7.16 -20.45
C GLU A 99 -2.65 -8.49 -19.69
N ALA A 100 -2.29 -9.56 -20.40
CA ALA A 100 -2.04 -10.87 -19.81
C ALA A 100 -0.94 -10.84 -18.72
N LYS A 101 0.13 -10.06 -18.93
CA LYS A 101 1.20 -9.89 -17.95
C LYS A 101 0.68 -9.14 -16.73
N PHE A 102 -0.10 -8.08 -16.91
CA PHE A 102 -0.71 -7.37 -15.77
C PHE A 102 -1.59 -8.30 -14.92
N GLN A 103 -2.44 -9.11 -15.56
CA GLN A 103 -3.28 -10.08 -14.86
C GLN A 103 -2.45 -11.11 -14.10
N GLU A 104 -1.37 -11.62 -14.72
CA GLU A 104 -0.44 -12.54 -14.07
C GLU A 104 0.19 -11.92 -12.81
N ILE A 105 0.65 -10.67 -12.89
CA ILE A 105 1.21 -9.94 -11.74
C ILE A 105 0.18 -9.86 -10.60
N MET A 106 -1.04 -9.42 -10.89
CA MET A 106 -2.09 -9.29 -9.87
C MET A 106 -2.37 -10.62 -9.17
N LEU A 107 -2.39 -11.73 -9.91
CA LEU A 107 -2.65 -13.05 -9.36
C LEU A 107 -1.46 -13.62 -8.58
N VAL A 108 -0.26 -13.57 -9.16
CA VAL A 108 0.96 -14.09 -8.51
C VAL A 108 1.22 -13.34 -7.21
N ASP A 109 1.19 -12.02 -7.26
CA ASP A 109 1.52 -11.17 -6.11
C ASP A 109 0.38 -11.18 -5.09
N GLY A 110 -0.88 -11.15 -5.54
CA GLY A 110 -2.04 -11.18 -4.64
C GLY A 110 -2.17 -12.51 -3.90
N CYS A 111 -2.01 -13.64 -4.60
CA CYS A 111 -1.99 -14.97 -3.99
C CYS A 111 -0.84 -15.10 -2.98
N PHE A 112 0.35 -14.59 -3.34
CA PHE A 112 1.49 -14.61 -2.44
C PHE A 112 1.22 -13.83 -1.16
N ILE A 113 0.69 -12.60 -1.25
CA ILE A 113 0.37 -11.77 -0.07
C ILE A 113 -0.63 -12.47 0.83
N VAL A 114 -1.74 -12.95 0.26
CA VAL A 114 -2.79 -13.64 1.02
C VAL A 114 -2.22 -14.83 1.79
N GLU A 115 -1.46 -15.67 1.11
CA GLU A 115 -0.88 -16.87 1.72
C GLU A 115 0.25 -16.54 2.71
N LEU A 116 1.06 -15.52 2.44
CA LEU A 116 2.10 -15.05 3.36
C LEU A 116 1.49 -14.58 4.69
N LEU A 117 0.47 -13.72 4.63
CA LEU A 117 -0.22 -13.21 5.82
C LEU A 117 -0.89 -14.36 6.59
N ARG A 118 -1.48 -15.33 5.89
CA ARG A 118 -2.03 -16.55 6.50
C ARG A 118 -0.95 -17.34 7.26
N GLN A 119 0.20 -17.60 6.63
CA GLN A 119 1.31 -18.34 7.25
C GLN A 119 1.92 -17.58 8.43
N MET A 120 1.94 -16.25 8.39
CA MET A 120 2.40 -15.45 9.53
C MET A 120 1.46 -15.55 10.73
N VAL A 121 0.15 -15.60 10.50
CA VAL A 121 -0.84 -15.79 11.58
C VAL A 121 -0.79 -17.20 12.16
N THR A 122 -0.67 -18.23 11.32
CA THR A 122 -0.67 -19.62 11.80
C THR A 122 0.70 -20.08 12.32
N GLY A 123 1.78 -19.42 11.91
CA GLY A 123 3.15 -19.88 12.13
C GLY A 123 3.54 -21.08 11.27
N GLU A 124 2.66 -21.55 10.38
CA GLU A 124 2.84 -22.72 9.53
C GLU A 124 3.48 -22.33 8.20
N TYR A 125 4.78 -22.04 8.24
CA TYR A 125 5.52 -21.66 7.04
C TYR A 125 5.84 -22.85 6.15
N ASP A 126 5.54 -22.65 4.87
CA ASP A 126 5.79 -23.59 3.79
C ASP A 126 7.28 -23.77 3.47
N ASP A 127 8.06 -22.70 3.63
CA ASP A 127 9.50 -22.66 3.38
C ASP A 127 10.23 -22.12 4.63
N PRO A 128 11.30 -22.78 5.12
CA PRO A 128 12.05 -22.33 6.28
C PRO A 128 12.60 -20.90 6.18
N ILE A 129 12.79 -20.36 4.97
CA ILE A 129 13.25 -18.97 4.80
C ILE A 129 12.28 -17.98 5.46
N PHE A 130 10.98 -18.23 5.40
CA PHE A 130 9.94 -17.36 5.95
C PHE A 130 9.85 -17.44 7.47
N LYS A 131 10.53 -18.39 8.13
CA LYS A 131 10.68 -18.43 9.60
C LYS A 131 11.74 -17.46 10.11
N LYS A 132 12.59 -16.92 9.22
CA LYS A 132 13.67 -16.01 9.60
C LYS A 132 13.09 -14.62 9.83
N GLU A 133 13.27 -14.08 11.04
CA GLU A 133 12.73 -12.79 11.45
C GLU A 133 13.16 -11.64 10.51
N TRP A 134 14.42 -11.61 10.08
CA TRP A 134 14.89 -10.57 9.14
C TRP A 134 14.20 -10.66 7.77
N VAL A 135 13.82 -11.86 7.32
CA VAL A 135 13.08 -12.06 6.06
C VAL A 135 11.66 -11.55 6.24
N GLN A 136 10.99 -11.91 7.34
CA GLN A 136 9.64 -11.43 7.66
C GLN A 136 9.61 -9.90 7.73
N ASN A 137 10.59 -9.30 8.40
CA ASN A 137 10.71 -7.85 8.53
C ASN A 137 10.95 -7.16 7.18
N ALA A 138 11.81 -7.73 6.33
CA ALA A 138 12.04 -7.21 4.98
C ALA A 138 10.78 -7.32 4.10
N LEU A 139 10.07 -8.45 4.17
CA LEU A 139 8.80 -8.63 3.44
C LEU A 139 7.75 -7.63 3.90
N LEU A 140 7.52 -7.50 5.20
CA LEU A 140 6.52 -6.57 5.75
C LEU A 140 6.89 -5.11 5.46
N GLY A 141 8.17 -4.76 5.51
CA GLY A 141 8.67 -3.45 5.10
C GLY A 141 8.36 -3.16 3.62
N ASP A 142 8.67 -4.10 2.74
CA ASP A 142 8.38 -3.97 1.31
C ASP A 142 6.88 -3.93 1.02
N LEU A 143 6.05 -4.70 1.74
CA LEU A 143 4.59 -4.68 1.62
C LEU A 143 3.95 -3.35 2.04
N LEU A 144 4.67 -2.50 2.77
CA LEU A 144 4.20 -1.18 3.19
C LEU A 144 4.82 -0.04 2.37
N LEU A 145 5.62 -0.35 1.34
CA LEU A 145 6.14 0.67 0.42
C LEU A 145 5.03 1.21 -0.48
N PHE A 146 5.02 2.53 -0.67
CA PHE A 146 4.02 3.25 -1.46
C PHE A 146 3.87 2.74 -2.91
N GLU A 147 4.99 2.44 -3.58
CA GLU A 147 4.99 1.93 -4.96
C GLU A 147 4.88 0.40 -5.07
N ASN A 148 4.72 -0.30 -3.95
CA ASN A 148 4.76 -1.76 -3.86
C ASN A 148 3.42 -2.32 -3.35
N GLN A 149 2.32 -1.75 -3.82
CA GLN A 149 0.96 -2.05 -3.37
C GLN A 149 0.14 -2.78 -4.45
N LEU A 150 -0.87 -3.52 -4.00
CA LEU A 150 -1.99 -3.97 -4.83
C LEU A 150 -3.30 -3.36 -4.32
N PRO A 151 -4.31 -3.17 -5.19
CA PRO A 151 -5.64 -2.84 -4.74
C PRO A 151 -6.17 -3.89 -3.76
N PHE A 152 -6.68 -3.44 -2.62
CA PHE A 152 -7.10 -4.30 -1.52
C PHE A 152 -8.22 -5.25 -1.93
N PHE A 153 -9.14 -4.80 -2.79
CA PHE A 153 -10.21 -5.65 -3.30
C PHE A 153 -9.68 -6.86 -4.09
N VAL A 154 -8.50 -6.78 -4.71
CA VAL A 154 -7.84 -7.92 -5.37
C VAL A 154 -7.47 -8.96 -4.32
N LEU A 155 -6.86 -8.51 -3.21
CA LEU A 155 -6.46 -9.37 -2.10
C LEU A 155 -7.68 -10.02 -1.43
N VAL A 156 -8.75 -9.25 -1.20
CA VAL A 156 -10.01 -9.75 -0.65
C VAL A 156 -10.64 -10.81 -1.57
N GLY A 157 -10.68 -10.55 -2.89
CA GLY A 157 -11.19 -11.51 -3.86
C GLY A 157 -10.43 -12.83 -3.81
N LEU A 158 -9.09 -12.76 -3.84
CA LEU A 158 -8.23 -13.94 -3.79
C LEU A 158 -8.31 -14.66 -2.44
N TYR A 159 -8.38 -13.92 -1.32
CA TYR A 159 -8.61 -14.50 0.00
C TYR A 159 -9.89 -15.32 0.05
N HIS A 160 -10.98 -14.86 -0.55
CA HIS A 160 -12.22 -15.63 -0.61
C HIS A 160 -12.12 -16.94 -1.37
N VAL A 161 -11.20 -17.04 -2.33
CA VAL A 161 -10.91 -18.29 -3.06
C VAL A 161 -9.99 -19.21 -2.27
N ILE A 162 -8.98 -18.64 -1.60
CA ILE A 162 -7.90 -19.38 -0.93
C ILE A 162 -8.31 -19.85 0.48
N LYS A 163 -9.13 -19.06 1.19
CA LYS A 163 -9.44 -19.29 2.60
C LYS A 163 -10.12 -20.63 2.83
N ASP A 164 -9.79 -21.26 3.95
CA ASP A 164 -10.60 -22.34 4.49
C ASP A 164 -11.90 -21.74 5.05
N PRO A 165 -13.09 -22.27 4.69
CA PRO A 165 -14.37 -21.81 5.26
C PRO A 165 -14.42 -21.80 6.79
N THR A 166 -13.53 -22.53 7.47
CA THR A 166 -13.43 -22.64 8.93
C THR A 166 -12.66 -21.50 9.61
N ASP A 167 -11.95 -20.63 8.87
CA ASP A 167 -11.07 -19.59 9.43
C ASP A 167 -11.83 -18.51 10.22
N GLY A 168 -13.12 -18.29 9.92
CA GLY A 168 -14.04 -17.44 10.70
C GLY A 168 -13.68 -15.94 10.78
N LYS A 169 -12.51 -15.51 10.29
CA LYS A 169 -11.98 -14.14 10.32
C LYS A 169 -12.04 -13.47 8.94
N ASP A 170 -12.29 -12.15 8.97
CA ASP A 170 -12.18 -11.29 7.79
C ASP A 170 -10.71 -11.00 7.44
N PHE A 171 -10.40 -10.92 6.15
CA PHE A 171 -9.05 -10.68 5.64
C PHE A 171 -8.43 -9.39 6.18
N ALA A 172 -9.20 -8.32 6.32
CA ALA A 172 -8.69 -7.04 6.79
C ALA A 172 -8.22 -7.12 8.24
N CYS A 173 -8.98 -7.81 9.10
CA CYS A 173 -8.58 -8.06 10.49
C CYS A 173 -7.28 -8.88 10.55
N GLN A 174 -7.16 -9.90 9.70
CA GLN A 174 -5.97 -10.75 9.62
C GLN A 174 -4.73 -9.97 9.16
N ALA A 175 -4.86 -9.26 8.04
CA ALA A 175 -3.80 -8.44 7.47
C ALA A 175 -3.36 -7.35 8.46
N PHE A 176 -4.31 -6.66 9.10
CA PHE A 176 -3.99 -5.64 10.09
C PHE A 176 -3.28 -6.23 11.30
N SER A 177 -3.69 -7.40 11.81
CA SER A 177 -3.00 -8.05 12.94
C SER A 177 -1.52 -8.31 12.64
N VAL A 178 -1.20 -8.81 11.45
CA VAL A 178 0.20 -9.07 11.06
C VAL A 178 0.98 -7.78 10.85
N LEU A 179 0.41 -6.81 10.11
CA LEU A 179 1.09 -5.55 9.79
C LEU A 179 1.28 -4.66 11.03
N SER A 180 0.34 -4.74 11.98
CA SER A 180 0.42 -3.99 13.24
C SER A 180 1.51 -4.50 14.17
N ASP A 181 1.79 -5.80 14.16
CA ASP A 181 2.87 -6.40 14.95
C ASP A 181 4.26 -5.99 14.47
N PHE A 182 4.40 -5.64 13.18
CA PHE A 182 5.65 -5.16 12.59
C PHE A 182 6.03 -3.76 13.03
N LEU A 183 5.06 -2.90 13.35
CA LEU A 183 5.28 -1.49 13.62
C LEU A 183 5.31 -1.17 15.12
N PRO A 184 6.06 -0.13 15.53
CA PRO A 184 6.07 0.30 16.92
C PRO A 184 4.73 0.94 17.30
N GLY A 185 3.88 0.22 18.04
CA GLY A 185 2.53 0.67 18.45
C GLY A 185 2.21 0.43 19.93
N PRO A 186 1.06 0.90 20.44
CA PRO A 186 0.59 0.63 21.79
C PRO A 186 0.40 -0.87 22.02
N GLY A 187 0.96 -1.43 23.11
CA GLY A 187 0.88 -2.87 23.41
C GLY A 187 -0.55 -3.42 23.54
N THR A 188 -1.53 -2.56 23.79
CA THR A 188 -2.96 -2.91 23.87
C THR A 188 -3.53 -3.50 22.59
N TRP A 189 -2.91 -3.28 21.42
CA TRP A 189 -3.38 -3.84 20.14
C TRP A 189 -3.09 -5.32 19.98
N LYS A 190 -2.08 -5.84 20.68
CA LYS A 190 -1.78 -7.28 20.70
C LYS A 190 -2.83 -8.08 21.47
N GLU A 191 -3.43 -7.46 22.47
CA GLU A 191 -4.42 -8.09 23.34
C GLU A 191 -5.84 -8.00 22.76
N ASN A 192 -6.17 -6.91 22.08
CA ASN A 192 -7.48 -6.70 21.44
C ASN A 192 -7.33 -5.92 20.12
N PRO A 193 -7.04 -6.59 18.99
CA PRO A 193 -6.97 -5.92 17.70
C PRO A 193 -8.34 -5.31 17.34
N PRO A 194 -8.37 -4.11 16.73
CA PRO A 194 -9.62 -3.48 16.35
C PRO A 194 -10.36 -4.34 15.32
N THR A 195 -11.67 -4.46 15.49
CA THR A 195 -12.52 -5.06 14.45
C THR A 195 -12.69 -4.06 13.32
N ILE A 196 -12.17 -4.40 12.15
CA ILE A 196 -12.31 -3.58 10.95
C ILE A 196 -13.66 -3.90 10.32
N LYS A 197 -14.59 -2.94 10.38
CA LYS A 197 -15.98 -3.12 9.92
C LYS A 197 -16.22 -2.60 8.50
N ASP A 198 -15.47 -1.58 8.09
CA ASP A 198 -15.57 -0.95 6.78
C ASP A 198 -14.41 -1.41 5.91
N THR A 199 -14.61 -2.50 5.17
CA THR A 199 -13.60 -3.06 4.27
C THR A 199 -13.75 -2.57 2.84
N ASP A 200 -14.91 -2.01 2.48
CA ASP A 200 -15.22 -1.54 1.12
C ASP A 200 -14.41 -0.30 0.72
N ASN A 201 -13.98 0.50 1.71
CA ASN A 201 -13.21 1.72 1.50
C ASN A 201 -11.68 1.54 1.58
N ILE A 202 -11.20 0.35 1.93
CA ILE A 202 -9.77 0.07 2.01
C ILE A 202 -9.19 0.07 0.59
N LYS A 203 -8.17 0.90 0.35
CA LYS A 203 -7.51 1.01 -0.95
C LYS A 203 -6.43 -0.06 -1.09
N ASP A 204 -5.52 -0.17 -0.15
CA ASP A 204 -4.39 -1.10 -0.21
C ASP A 204 -3.94 -1.46 1.22
N LEU A 205 -2.87 -2.26 1.36
CA LEU A 205 -2.37 -2.65 2.68
C LEU A 205 -1.83 -1.45 3.46
N LEU A 206 -1.22 -0.50 2.76
CA LEU A 206 -0.71 0.72 3.35
C LEU A 206 -1.84 1.61 3.87
N SER A 207 -2.95 1.75 3.13
CA SER A 207 -4.13 2.50 3.57
C SER A 207 -4.84 1.79 4.73
N LEU A 208 -4.98 0.46 4.66
CA LEU A 208 -5.51 -0.35 5.76
C LEU A 208 -4.78 -0.03 7.05
N LEU A 209 -3.45 -0.04 6.99
CA LEU A 209 -2.64 0.30 8.13
C LEU A 209 -2.86 1.78 8.52
N HIS A 210 -2.67 2.74 7.62
CA HIS A 210 -2.79 4.17 7.94
C HIS A 210 -4.13 4.55 8.59
N ASP A 211 -5.24 4.02 8.09
CA ASP A 211 -6.58 4.38 8.56
C ASP A 211 -6.90 3.79 9.94
N ASN A 212 -6.24 2.69 10.30
CA ASN A 212 -6.47 1.96 11.55
C ASN A 212 -5.33 2.14 12.56
N TRP A 213 -4.19 2.68 12.12
CA TRP A 213 -2.99 2.91 12.91
C TRP A 213 -3.01 4.33 13.49
N SER A 214 -3.48 4.46 14.74
CA SER A 214 -3.52 5.76 15.42
C SER A 214 -2.12 6.36 15.63
N PRO A 215 -1.91 7.67 15.39
CA PRO A 215 -0.63 8.33 15.67
C PRO A 215 -0.31 8.31 17.17
N SER A 216 0.98 8.21 17.51
CA SER A 216 1.40 8.15 18.91
C SER A 216 0.97 9.43 19.66
N PRO A 217 0.67 9.35 20.97
CA PRO A 217 0.42 10.55 21.78
C PRO A 217 1.57 11.58 21.72
N GLN A 218 2.81 11.15 21.43
CA GLN A 218 3.94 12.06 21.17
C GLN A 218 3.87 12.71 19.79
N GLY A 219 3.42 12.01 18.75
CA GLY A 219 3.10 12.59 17.44
C GLY A 219 1.98 13.62 17.54
N ILE A 220 0.93 13.30 18.30
CA ILE A 220 -0.16 14.24 18.63
C ILE A 220 0.38 15.47 19.37
N ARG A 221 1.20 15.28 20.42
CA ARG A 221 1.82 16.39 21.17
C ARG A 221 2.74 17.25 20.31
N ARG A 222 3.64 16.65 19.53
CA ARG A 222 4.55 17.38 18.62
C ARG A 222 3.76 18.16 17.56
N HIS A 223 2.69 17.60 17.04
CA HIS A 223 1.78 18.27 16.12
C HIS A 223 1.10 19.48 16.78
N GLN A 224 0.60 19.31 18.01
CA GLN A 224 0.00 20.39 18.80
C GLN A 224 0.99 21.51 19.15
N ASP A 225 2.22 21.17 19.53
CA ASP A 225 3.27 22.13 19.88
C ASP A 225 3.73 22.94 18.66
N TYR A 226 3.78 22.31 17.48
CA TYR A 226 4.09 22.99 16.21
C TYR A 226 3.07 24.09 15.88
N TYR A 227 1.77 23.84 16.05
CA TYR A 227 0.73 24.84 15.75
C TYR A 227 0.64 25.94 16.81
N ARG A 228 0.83 25.59 18.09
CA ARG A 228 0.88 26.59 19.17
C ARG A 228 1.95 27.65 18.92
N THR A 229 3.16 27.20 18.57
CA THR A 229 4.29 28.11 18.28
C THR A 229 4.09 28.90 16.98
N LYS A 230 3.33 28.37 16.02
CA LYS A 230 2.94 29.09 14.80
C LYS A 230 1.96 30.23 15.10
N ASP A 231 0.97 30.01 15.96
CA ASP A 231 -0.06 31.00 16.31
C ASP A 231 0.48 32.12 17.20
N GLU A 232 1.37 31.80 18.14
CA GLU A 232 2.07 32.79 18.97
C GLU A 232 2.90 33.76 18.12
N LYS A 233 3.57 33.25 17.09
CA LYS A 233 4.32 34.08 16.13
C LYS A 233 3.40 34.95 15.26
N ALA A 234 2.21 34.47 14.93
CA ALA A 234 1.23 35.25 14.18
C ALA A 234 0.69 36.43 14.99
N LYS A 235 0.31 36.20 16.26
CA LYS A 235 -0.18 37.26 17.17
C LYS A 235 0.87 38.33 17.45
N ALA A 236 2.11 37.92 17.70
CA ALA A 236 3.21 38.87 17.87
C ALA A 236 3.44 39.75 16.63
N GLY A 237 3.21 39.20 15.43
CA GLY A 237 3.27 39.95 14.18
C GLY A 237 2.10 40.92 13.97
N GLU A 238 0.93 40.63 14.52
CA GLU A 238 -0.28 41.46 14.39
C GLU A 238 -0.27 42.63 15.38
N GLU A 239 0.12 42.38 16.63
CA GLU A 239 0.35 43.44 17.64
C GLU A 239 1.46 44.41 17.23
N ALA A 240 2.49 43.90 16.53
CA ALA A 240 3.55 44.74 15.97
C ALA A 240 3.04 45.62 14.81
N ARG A 241 1.98 45.21 14.09
CA ARG A 241 1.37 45.99 13.01
C ARG A 241 0.39 47.04 13.55
N GLU A 242 -0.37 46.73 14.59
CA GLU A 242 -1.25 47.70 15.25
C GLU A 242 -0.47 48.81 15.98
N LYS A 243 0.73 48.53 16.49
CA LYS A 243 1.59 49.55 17.12
C LYS A 243 2.26 50.50 16.13
N VAL A 244 2.17 50.20 14.84
CA VAL A 244 2.80 50.97 13.74
C VAL A 244 1.73 51.64 12.84
N ALA A 245 0.44 51.38 13.10
CA ALA A 245 -0.70 52.05 12.46
C ALA A 245 -1.25 53.17 13.36
#